data_AF-A0A973KYU8-F1
#
_entry.id   AF-A0A973KYU8-F1
#
_cell.length_a   1.000
_cell.length_b   1.000
_cell.length_c   1.000
_cell.angle_alpha   90.00
_cell.angle_beta   90.00
_cell.angle_gamma   90.00
#
_symmetry.space_group_name_H-M   'P 1'
#
loop_
_entity.id
_entity.type
_entity.pdbx_description
1 polymer ?
#
loop_
_entity_poly.entity_id
_entity_poly.type
_entity_poly.pdbx_seq_one_letter_code
_entity_poly.pdbx_strand_id
1 'polypeptide(L)' 'MTEVHHEDVAAYALGLLDDQERHAFERHLDACPSCAGEVGAFAAMGELMRGVDPDDLHDDLRDD' A
#
# COMPACT_ATOMS: atom_id res chain seq x y z
N MET A 1 -11.74 -0.24 19.37
CA MET A 1 -11.01 0.93 18.82
C MET A 1 -9.92 0.33 17.96
N THR A 2 -10.10 0.31 16.64
CA THR A 2 -9.07 -0.14 15.72
C THR A 2 -7.95 0.89 15.78
N GLU A 3 -6.84 0.49 16.38
CA GLU A 3 -5.60 1.26 16.40
C GLU A 3 -5.10 1.34 14.94
N VAL A 4 -4.91 2.55 14.42
CA VAL A 4 -4.41 2.76 13.07
C VAL A 4 -2.89 2.64 13.13
N HIS A 5 -2.33 1.65 12.44
CA HIS A 5 -0.91 1.38 12.45
C HIS A 5 -0.25 1.94 11.18
N HIS A 6 1.04 2.28 11.25
CA HIS A 6 1.79 2.74 10.07
C HIS A 6 1.85 1.67 8.95
N GLU A 7 1.69 0.38 9.28
CA GLU A 7 1.58 -0.69 8.28
C GLU A 7 0.34 -0.56 7.38
N ASP A 8 -0.69 0.16 7.84
CA ASP A 8 -1.89 0.47 7.06
C ASP A 8 -1.60 1.46 5.91
N VAL A 9 -0.45 2.15 5.92
CA VAL A 9 -0.04 3.08 4.84
C VAL A 9 0.08 2.35 3.50
N ALA A 10 0.76 1.20 3.49
CA ALA A 10 0.95 0.41 2.27
C ALA A 10 -0.37 -0.22 1.82
N ALA A 11 -1.16 -0.74 2.77
CA ALA A 11 -2.47 -1.30 2.49
C ALA A 11 -3.43 -0.24 1.92
N TYR A 12 -3.42 0.98 2.46
CA TYR A 12 -4.19 2.11 1.95
C TYR A 12 -3.76 2.48 0.53
N ALA A 13 -2.45 2.68 0.30
CA ALA A 13 -1.91 3.09 -0.99
C ALA A 13 -2.17 2.06 -2.11
N LEU A 14 -2.21 0.77 -1.76
CA LEU A 14 -2.48 -0.33 -2.69
C LEU A 14 -3.98 -0.69 -2.79
N GLY A 15 -4.86 -0.03 -2.05
CA GLY A 15 -6.30 -0.27 -2.09
C GLY A 15 -6.75 -1.59 -1.44
N LEU A 16 -6.01 -2.07 -0.45
CA LEU A 16 -6.25 -3.35 0.24
C LEU A 16 -7.14 -3.23 1.49
N LEU A 17 -7.37 -2.02 1.99
CA LEU A 17 -8.22 -1.76 3.14
C LEU A 17 -9.70 -1.88 2.81
N ASP A 18 -10.49 -2.35 3.76
CA ASP A 18 -11.95 -2.27 3.65
C ASP A 18 -12.46 -0.82 3.81
N ASP A 19 -13.75 -0.59 3.57
CA ASP A 19 -14.34 0.75 3.64
C ASP A 19 -14.21 1.40 5.02
N GLN A 20 -14.34 0.61 6.10
CA GLN A 20 -14.27 1.12 7.46
C GLN A 20 -12.83 1.51 7.83
N GLU A 21 -11.87 0.65 7.50
CA GLU A 21 -10.44 0.85 7.69
C GLU A 21 -9.95 2.04 6.87
N ARG A 22 -10.34 2.13 5.60
CA ARG A 22 -10.01 3.25 4.72
C ARG A 22 -10.47 4.59 5.32
N HIS A 23 -11.72 4.68 5.77
CA HIS A 23 -12.22 5.90 6.40
C HIS A 23 -11.54 6.23 7.73
N ALA A 24 -11.12 5.22 8.49
CA ALA A 24 -10.33 5.45 9.69
C ALA A 24 -8.94 6.00 9.36
N PHE A 25 -8.32 5.47 8.31
CA PHE A 25 -7.01 5.90 7.84
C PHE A 25 -7.05 7.31 7.22
N GLU A 26 -8.09 7.65 6.46
CA GLU A 26 -8.28 9.02 5.92
C GLU A 26 -8.32 10.07 7.04
N ARG A 27 -9.04 9.80 8.14
CA ARG A 27 -9.03 10.70 9.32
C ARG A 27 -7.66 10.82 9.97
N HIS A 28 -6.84 9.76 9.90
CA HIS A 28 -5.47 9.80 10.38
C HIS A 28 -4.57 10.66 9.48
N LEU A 29 -4.73 10.56 8.15
CA LEU A 29 -3.98 11.35 7.17
C LEU A 29 -4.16 12.85 7.35
N ASP A 30 -5.36 13.29 7.71
CA ASP A 30 -5.65 14.70 8.02
C ASP A 30 -4.81 15.25 9.19
N ALA A 31 -4.35 14.37 10.08
CA ALA A 31 -3.60 14.73 11.29
C ALA A 31 -2.10 14.34 11.24
N CYS A 32 -1.65 13.60 10.23
CA CYS A 32 -0.33 12.99 10.19
C CYS A 32 0.41 13.20 8.84
N PRO A 33 1.22 14.27 8.71
CA PRO A 33 1.94 14.57 7.48
C PRO A 33 2.97 13.51 7.05
N SER A 34 3.54 12.76 7.98
CA SER A 34 4.48 11.67 7.65
C SER A 34 3.79 10.54 6.90
N CYS A 35 2.63 10.09 7.39
CA CYS A 35 1.82 9.07 6.71
C CYS A 35 1.38 9.55 5.32
N ALA A 36 0.99 10.82 5.17
CA ALA A 36 0.64 11.38 3.88
C ALA A 36 1.82 11.35 2.88
N GLY A 37 3.04 11.64 3.35
CA GLY A 37 4.25 11.52 2.54
C GLY A 37 4.56 10.08 2.13
N GLU A 38 4.42 9.12 3.06
CA GLU A 38 4.65 7.70 2.79
C GLU A 38 3.62 7.12 1.81
N VAL A 39 2.33 7.50 1.92
CA VAL A 39 1.29 7.10 0.93
C VAL A 39 1.72 7.47 -0.48
N GLY A 40 2.27 8.67 -0.69
CA GLY A 40 2.78 9.09 -1.99
C GLY A 40 3.92 8.20 -2.51
N ALA A 41 4.83 7.79 -1.64
CA ALA A 41 5.93 6.89 -2.01
C ALA A 41 5.43 5.48 -2.40
N PHE A 42 4.50 4.91 -1.63
CA PHE A 42 3.92 3.61 -1.94
C PHE A 42 3.06 3.65 -3.20
N ALA A 43 2.31 4.72 -3.43
CA ALA A 43 1.52 4.89 -4.67
C ALA A 43 2.42 4.93 -5.91
N ALA A 44 3.56 5.64 -5.85
CA ALA A 44 4.54 5.67 -6.93
C ALA A 44 5.16 4.28 -7.18
N MET A 45 5.46 3.53 -6.12
CA MET A 45 5.97 2.16 -6.24
C MET A 45 4.92 1.22 -6.88
N GLY A 46 3.66 1.32 -6.46
CA GLY A 46 2.57 0.56 -7.06
C GLY A 46 2.37 0.87 -8.54
N GLU A 47 2.54 2.13 -8.94
CA GLU A 47 2.49 2.54 -10.35
C GLU A 47 3.61 1.93 -11.19
N LEU A 48 4.85 1.89 -10.68
CA LEU A 48 5.97 1.22 -11.34
C LEU A 48 5.70 -0.29 -11.52
N MET A 49 5.04 -0.91 -10.55
CA MET A 49 4.74 -2.34 -10.57
C MET A 49 3.57 -2.72 -11.49
N ARG A 50 2.69 -1.80 -11.91
CA ARG A 50 1.55 -2.12 -12.80
C ARG A 50 1.95 -2.73 -14.14
N GLY A 51 3.19 -2.52 -14.59
CA GLY A 51 3.72 -3.08 -15.82
C GLY A 51 4.34 -4.47 -15.68
N VAL A 52 4.34 -5.04 -14.47
CA VAL A 52 4.92 -6.35 -14.17
C VAL A 52 3.80 -7.38 -14.07
N ASP A 53 3.83 -8.40 -14.93
CA ASP A 53 2.95 -9.56 -14.76
C ASP A 53 3.53 -10.47 -13.66
N PRO A 54 2.74 -10.88 -12.65
CA PRO A 54 3.23 -11.79 -11.61
C PRO A 54 3.74 -13.13 -12.14
N ASP A 55 3.21 -13.60 -13.27
CA ASP A 55 3.66 -14.86 -13.88
C ASP A 55 5.08 -14.75 -14.43
N ASP A 56 5.53 -13.54 -14.81
CA ASP A 56 6.91 -13.27 -15.26
C ASP A 56 7.93 -13.38 -14.11
N LEU A 57 7.50 -13.34 -12.84
CA LEU A 57 8.38 -13.45 -11.67
C LEU A 57 8.76 -14.91 -11.33
N HIS A 58 8.07 -15.90 -11.93
CA HIS A 58 8.21 -17.32 -11.56
C HIS A 58 9.20 -18.08 -12.45
N ASP A 59 9.68 -17.52 -13.57
CA ASP A 59 10.49 -18.27 -14.55
C ASP A 59 11.96 -18.46 -14.13
N ASP A 60 12.50 -17.64 -13.21
CA ASP A 60 13.92 -17.71 -12.81
C ASP A 60 14.22 -18.72 -11.67
N LEU A 61 13.21 -19.29 -11.01
CA LEU A 61 13.39 -20.14 -9.80
C LEU A 61 13.15 -21.64 -10.03
N ARG A 62 12.98 -22.07 -11.29
CA ARG A 62 12.64 -23.47 -11.66
C ARG A 62 13.77 -24.26 -12.31
N ASP A 63 14.99 -23.73 -12.32
CA ASP A 63 16.16 -24.31 -13.00
C ASP A 63 17.20 -25.01 -12.08
N ASP A 64 16.84 -25.37 -10.83
CA ASP A 64 17.67 -26.22 -9.95
C ASP A 64 17.07 -27.62 -9.71
#